data_AF-A0A934RT14-F1
#
_entry.id   AF-A0A934RT14-F1
#
_cell.length_a   1.000
_cell.length_b   1.000
_cell.length_c   1.000
_cell.angle_alpha   90.00
_cell.angle_beta   90.00
_cell.angle_gamma   90.00
#
_symmetry.space_group_name_H-M   'P 1'
#
loop_
_entity.id
_entity.type
_entity.pdbx_description
1 polymer ?
#
loop_
_entity_poly.entity_id
_entity_poly.type
_entity_poly.pdbx_seq_one_letter_code
_entity_poly.pdbx_strand_id
1 'polypeptide(L)'
;MKTSLRSFYSGNPLLLLCSLSTMAHSQNAIWDTAETAEVTVSTGSSNSLFVQSADILGGERDMYIEILAGGISAGNNMWTRTDAEPLRLESNAASGSATLAIWTWDGEDGSTALNPIGLGGVDLANLYSGLLFEFTSDGADNVQWDIVFYSDASNHSTYTIYQPFSLPVSDVTYSPSFSDFAVTAGTGADFSNIGAIEIMTSSPSPAINGAVDSMIRNLQFSPTLVPEPTSSLLMLLAMSGIFYKRKR
;
A
#
# COMPACT_ATOMS: atom_id res chain seq x y z
N MET A 1 -26.23 14.99 -83.75
CA MET A 1 -26.45 16.18 -82.92
C MET A 1 -26.97 15.69 -81.57
N LYS A 2 -26.19 15.89 -80.48
CA LYS A 2 -26.58 15.79 -79.04
C LYS A 2 -27.00 14.39 -78.52
N THR A 3 -26.67 13.85 -77.34
CA THR A 3 -25.75 14.11 -76.19
C THR A 3 -25.96 12.89 -75.26
N SER A 4 -24.93 12.15 -74.86
CA SER A 4 -24.36 12.11 -73.48
C SER A 4 -25.35 11.88 -72.32
N LEU A 5 -25.15 10.81 -71.53
CA LEU A 5 -24.67 10.91 -70.14
C LEU A 5 -24.38 9.52 -69.52
N ARG A 6 -23.11 9.31 -69.15
CA ARG A 6 -22.60 8.19 -68.34
C ARG A 6 -22.86 8.50 -66.86
N SER A 7 -23.41 7.54 -66.12
CA SER A 7 -23.49 7.55 -64.67
C SER A 7 -22.20 6.95 -64.09
N PHE A 8 -21.43 7.75 -63.34
CA PHE A 8 -20.36 7.29 -62.47
C PHE A 8 -20.87 7.32 -61.04
N TYR A 9 -21.02 6.15 -60.43
CA TYR A 9 -21.17 6.01 -58.97
C TYR A 9 -19.83 6.32 -58.31
N SER A 10 -19.72 7.46 -57.62
CA SER A 10 -18.62 7.73 -56.69
C SER A 10 -18.98 7.15 -55.31
N GLY A 11 -18.34 6.04 -54.94
CA GLY A 11 -18.41 5.50 -53.59
C GLY A 11 -17.68 6.39 -52.59
N ASN A 12 -18.39 6.85 -51.56
CA ASN A 12 -17.79 7.45 -50.37
C ASN A 12 -17.10 6.35 -49.54
N PRO A 13 -15.81 6.47 -49.20
CA PRO A 13 -15.25 5.63 -48.15
C PRO A 13 -15.71 6.17 -46.79
N LEU A 14 -16.64 5.45 -46.16
CA LEU A 14 -17.04 5.65 -44.78
C LEU A 14 -15.83 5.27 -43.90
N LEU A 15 -15.05 6.26 -43.49
CA LEU A 15 -13.88 6.08 -42.62
C LEU A 15 -14.39 5.87 -41.20
N LEU A 16 -14.54 4.60 -40.81
CA LEU A 16 -14.91 4.18 -39.46
C LEU A 16 -13.70 4.38 -38.55
N LEU A 17 -13.57 5.57 -37.96
CA LEU A 17 -12.61 5.84 -36.89
C LEU A 17 -13.09 5.13 -35.62
N CYS A 18 -12.56 3.93 -35.38
CA CYS A 18 -12.70 3.26 -34.10
C CYS A 18 -11.80 4.01 -33.10
N SER A 19 -12.37 4.92 -32.32
CA SER A 19 -11.67 5.55 -31.19
C SER A 19 -11.54 4.49 -30.10
N LEU A 20 -10.36 3.87 -30.01
CA LEU A 20 -10.01 3.05 -28.86
C LEU A 20 -9.69 3.99 -27.70
N SER A 21 -10.70 4.29 -26.88
CA SER A 21 -10.53 5.04 -25.65
C SER A 21 -9.82 4.13 -24.64
N THR A 22 -8.50 4.23 -24.49
CA THR A 22 -7.82 3.67 -23.33
C THR A 22 -8.19 4.53 -22.13
N MET A 23 -9.15 4.05 -21.32
CA MET A 23 -9.46 4.65 -20.03
C MET A 23 -8.22 4.49 -19.14
N ALA A 24 -7.62 5.60 -18.72
CA ALA A 24 -6.61 5.59 -17.68
C ALA A 24 -7.31 5.16 -16.38
N HIS A 25 -7.13 3.89 -16.01
CA HIS A 25 -7.67 3.35 -14.78
C HIS A 25 -6.69 3.66 -13.66
N SER A 26 -6.82 4.85 -13.07
CA SER A 26 -6.24 5.15 -11.76
C SER A 26 -7.04 4.38 -10.71
N GLN A 27 -6.84 3.06 -10.62
CA GLN A 27 -7.32 2.33 -9.45
C GLN A 27 -6.31 2.58 -8.33
N ASN A 28 -6.69 3.44 -7.39
CA ASN A 28 -6.18 3.33 -6.03
C ASN A 28 -6.60 1.93 -5.57
N ALA A 29 -5.71 0.95 -5.73
CA ALA A 29 -5.95 -0.36 -5.17
C ALA A 29 -5.68 -0.24 -3.68
N ILE A 30 -6.76 -0.03 -2.93
CA ILE A 30 -6.74 -0.29 -1.50
C ILE A 30 -6.57 -1.81 -1.40
N TRP A 31 -5.37 -2.23 -1.00
CA TRP A 31 -4.92 -3.61 -0.91
C TRP A 31 -5.43 -4.36 0.34
N ASP A 32 -6.18 -3.66 1.19
CA ASP A 32 -6.81 -4.22 2.38
C ASP A 32 -8.03 -3.36 2.76
N THR A 33 -9.21 -3.70 2.20
CA THR A 33 -10.45 -3.01 2.57
C THR A 33 -11.20 -3.75 3.67
N ALA A 34 -10.86 -3.40 4.90
CA ALA A 34 -11.83 -3.23 5.98
C ALA A 34 -12.53 -4.48 6.57
N GLU A 35 -11.83 -5.60 6.75
CA GLU A 35 -12.26 -6.55 7.79
C GLU A 35 -11.70 -6.12 9.16
N THR A 36 -12.62 -5.80 10.08
CA THR A 36 -12.26 -5.41 11.44
C THR A 36 -11.76 -6.62 12.22
N ALA A 37 -10.52 -6.57 12.66
CA ALA A 37 -9.90 -7.63 13.43
C ALA A 37 -9.09 -7.05 14.57
N GLU A 38 -9.12 -7.69 15.74
CA GLU A 38 -8.42 -7.23 16.93
C GLU A 38 -7.71 -8.40 17.62
N VAL A 39 -6.40 -8.27 17.82
CA VAL A 39 -5.63 -9.16 18.70
C VAL A 39 -5.35 -8.41 19.99
N THR A 40 -5.65 -9.04 21.13
CA THR A 40 -5.33 -8.52 22.46
C THR A 40 -4.36 -9.45 23.19
N VAL A 41 -3.41 -8.87 23.94
CA VAL A 41 -2.56 -9.60 24.89
C VAL A 41 -2.68 -9.06 26.31
N SER A 42 -2.37 -9.94 27.26
CA SER A 42 -2.16 -9.62 28.68
C SER A 42 -0.68 -9.81 29.05
N THR A 43 -0.31 -9.40 30.27
CA THR A 43 1.09 -9.33 30.74
C THR A 43 1.97 -10.53 30.39
N GLY A 44 3.13 -10.29 29.77
CA GLY A 44 4.16 -11.31 29.49
C GLY A 44 3.74 -12.37 28.48
N SER A 45 2.82 -12.04 27.58
CA SER A 45 2.26 -12.95 26.58
C SER A 45 2.42 -12.39 25.17
N SER A 46 2.34 -13.29 24.20
CA SER A 46 2.04 -12.97 22.80
C SER A 46 0.68 -13.55 22.41
N ASN A 47 0.10 -13.02 21.35
CA ASN A 47 -1.12 -13.55 20.74
C ASN A 47 -1.11 -13.26 19.25
N SER A 48 -1.84 -14.05 18.48
CA SER A 48 -1.95 -13.87 17.04
C SER A 48 -3.31 -14.29 16.52
N LEU A 49 -3.68 -13.75 15.37
CA LEU A 49 -4.84 -14.17 14.58
C LEU A 49 -4.53 -13.95 13.10
N PHE A 50 -5.29 -14.63 12.25
CA PHE A 50 -5.37 -14.32 10.82
C PHE A 50 -6.83 -14.03 10.45
N VAL A 51 -7.02 -13.23 9.41
CA VAL A 51 -8.32 -12.90 8.85
C VAL A 51 -8.30 -13.12 7.35
N GLN A 52 -9.30 -13.84 6.86
CA GLN A 52 -9.43 -14.19 5.45
C GLN A 52 -10.54 -13.40 4.78
N SER A 53 -10.21 -12.72 3.70
CA SER A 53 -11.17 -12.00 2.87
C SER A 53 -10.66 -11.82 1.45
N ALA A 54 -11.57 -11.84 0.48
CA ALA A 54 -11.24 -11.55 -0.92
C ALA A 54 -10.78 -10.10 -1.13
N ASP A 55 -11.04 -9.23 -0.16
CA ASP A 55 -10.69 -7.81 -0.15
C ASP A 55 -9.30 -7.55 0.48
N ILE A 56 -8.61 -8.59 0.94
CA ILE A 56 -7.25 -8.55 1.48
C ILE A 56 -6.27 -9.05 0.42
N LEU A 57 -5.15 -8.36 0.23
CA LEU A 57 -4.07 -8.80 -0.66
C LEU A 57 -3.59 -10.19 -0.25
N GLY A 58 -3.62 -11.14 -1.20
CA GLY A 58 -3.25 -12.52 -0.93
C GLY A 58 -4.34 -13.38 -0.30
N GLY A 59 -5.51 -12.79 0.02
CA GLY A 59 -6.66 -13.49 0.60
C GLY A 59 -6.65 -13.59 2.12
N GLU A 60 -5.53 -13.27 2.77
CA GLU A 60 -5.34 -13.37 4.21
C GLU A 60 -4.41 -12.27 4.73
N ARG A 61 -4.71 -11.77 5.93
CA ARG A 61 -3.84 -10.89 6.72
C ARG A 61 -3.62 -11.52 8.08
N ASP A 62 -2.38 -11.60 8.51
CA ASP A 62 -2.06 -12.00 9.87
C ASP A 62 -1.72 -10.82 10.75
N MET A 63 -1.94 -11.04 12.03
CA MET A 63 -1.69 -10.08 13.08
C MET A 63 -1.02 -10.82 14.23
N TYR A 64 0.12 -10.30 14.67
CA TYR A 64 0.84 -10.78 15.83
C TYR A 64 1.12 -9.62 16.77
N ILE A 65 1.06 -9.89 18.07
CA ILE A 65 1.42 -8.89 19.08
C ILE A 65 2.11 -9.55 20.28
N GLU A 66 3.12 -8.87 20.82
CA GLU A 66 3.94 -9.37 21.92
C GLU A 66 4.45 -8.24 22.83
N ILE A 67 4.55 -8.57 24.12
CA ILE A 67 5.25 -7.74 25.11
C ILE A 67 6.64 -8.30 25.32
N LEU A 68 7.63 -7.61 24.77
CA LEU A 68 9.04 -7.99 24.84
C LEU A 68 9.63 -7.74 26.25
N ALA A 69 9.15 -6.70 26.95
CA ALA A 69 9.59 -6.34 28.31
C ALA A 69 8.55 -5.48 29.06
N GLY A 70 8.69 -5.34 30.38
CA GLY A 70 7.97 -4.37 31.24
C GLY A 70 6.50 -4.66 31.58
N GLY A 71 5.84 -5.57 30.85
CA GLY A 71 4.49 -6.02 31.18
C GLY A 71 3.38 -4.99 30.88
N ILE A 72 2.15 -5.31 31.27
CA ILE A 72 1.01 -4.38 31.18
C ILE A 72 0.64 -3.94 32.59
N SER A 73 0.27 -2.67 32.75
CA SER A 73 -0.34 -2.18 33.98
C SER A 73 -1.60 -2.98 34.32
N ALA A 74 -1.85 -3.26 35.59
CA ALA A 74 -2.99 -4.07 36.01
C ALA A 74 -4.33 -3.46 35.55
N GLY A 75 -5.15 -4.26 34.87
CA GLY A 75 -6.45 -3.83 34.33
C GLY A 75 -6.38 -3.19 32.94
N ASN A 76 -5.19 -3.08 32.35
CA ASN A 76 -5.00 -2.61 30.99
C ASN A 76 -4.74 -3.79 30.04
N ASN A 77 -4.94 -3.53 28.75
CA ASN A 77 -4.65 -4.42 27.64
C ASN A 77 -3.73 -3.71 26.64
N MET A 78 -3.08 -4.51 25.79
CA MET A 78 -2.46 -4.04 24.57
C MET A 78 -3.15 -4.74 23.41
N TRP A 79 -3.48 -3.99 22.37
CA TRP A 79 -4.18 -4.50 21.21
C TRP A 79 -3.63 -3.94 19.91
N THR A 80 -3.70 -4.77 18.88
CA THR A 80 -3.53 -4.36 17.50
C THR A 80 -4.85 -4.57 16.79
N ARG A 81 -5.27 -3.58 16.02
CA ARG A 81 -6.53 -3.61 15.28
C ARG A 81 -6.33 -3.10 13.87
N THR A 82 -7.06 -3.71 12.97
CA THR A 82 -7.34 -3.14 11.65
C THR A 82 -8.77 -2.66 11.68
N ASP A 83 -8.98 -1.36 11.55
CA ASP A 83 -10.30 -0.79 11.32
C ASP A 83 -10.51 -0.55 9.83
N ALA A 84 -11.66 0.01 9.45
CA ALA A 84 -11.98 0.25 8.05
C ALA A 84 -10.92 1.06 7.27
N GLU A 85 -9.97 1.75 7.94
CA GLU A 85 -8.88 2.51 7.29
C GLU A 85 -7.59 2.74 8.15
N PRO A 86 -7.50 2.37 9.44
CA PRO A 86 -6.18 2.35 10.10
C PRO A 86 -5.68 0.96 10.54
N LEU A 87 -4.40 0.68 10.27
CA LEU A 87 -3.60 -0.26 11.07
C LEU A 87 -3.23 0.48 12.35
N ARG A 88 -3.69 -0.02 13.49
CA ARG A 88 -3.50 0.65 14.78
C ARG A 88 -2.88 -0.29 15.79
N LEU A 89 -1.81 0.19 16.42
CA LEU A 89 -1.31 -0.34 17.68
C LEU A 89 -1.73 0.61 18.80
N GLU A 90 -2.49 0.10 19.76
CA GLU A 90 -2.73 0.79 21.02
C GLU A 90 -2.22 -0.08 22.17
N SER A 91 -1.36 0.50 22.99
CA SER A 91 -0.75 -0.12 24.14
C SER A 91 -0.92 0.78 25.34
N ASN A 92 -1.56 0.25 26.37
CA ASN A 92 -1.55 0.82 27.71
C ASN A 92 -0.57 0.05 28.61
N ALA A 93 0.61 -0.24 28.08
CA ALA A 93 1.66 -0.96 28.79
C ALA A 93 2.17 -0.18 30.02
N ALA A 94 2.90 -0.86 30.90
CA ALA A 94 3.55 -0.17 32.01
C ALA A 94 4.73 0.67 31.48
N SER A 95 5.13 1.74 32.18
CA SER A 95 6.36 2.45 31.84
C SER A 95 7.56 1.49 31.85
N GLY A 96 8.49 1.66 30.91
CA GLY A 96 9.61 0.75 30.71
C GLY A 96 9.27 -0.54 29.94
N SER A 97 8.06 -0.65 29.36
CA SER A 97 7.70 -1.79 28.52
C SER A 97 8.22 -1.65 27.09
N ALA A 98 8.49 -2.80 26.47
CA ALA A 98 8.77 -2.90 25.05
C ALA A 98 7.72 -3.78 24.40
N THR A 99 7.23 -3.36 23.24
CA THR A 99 6.13 -4.01 22.53
C THR A 99 6.50 -4.24 21.09
N LEU A 100 5.91 -5.27 20.50
CA LEU A 100 6.02 -5.63 19.11
C LEU A 100 4.61 -5.89 18.57
N ALA A 101 4.27 -5.29 17.44
CA ALA A 101 3.12 -5.70 16.65
C ALA A 101 3.55 -5.89 15.20
N ILE A 102 3.00 -6.91 14.56
CA ILE A 102 3.30 -7.29 13.18
C ILE A 102 1.98 -7.51 12.45
N TRP A 103 1.89 -6.98 11.24
CA TRP A 103 0.87 -7.30 10.26
C TRP A 103 1.55 -7.88 9.02
N THR A 104 1.05 -9.02 8.52
CA THR A 104 1.59 -9.68 7.33
C THR A 104 0.52 -9.90 6.28
N TRP A 105 0.93 -9.72 5.01
CA TRP A 105 0.21 -10.14 3.82
C TRP A 105 1.13 -11.04 3.02
N ASP A 106 0.98 -12.34 3.21
CA ASP A 106 1.86 -13.35 2.65
C ASP A 106 1.11 -14.50 1.99
N GLY A 107 -0.22 -14.39 1.85
CA GLY A 107 -1.08 -15.33 1.12
C GLY A 107 -1.95 -16.19 2.03
N GLU A 108 -3.07 -16.67 1.51
CA GLU A 108 -3.99 -17.53 2.26
C GLU A 108 -3.35 -18.88 2.63
N ASP A 109 -2.90 -19.02 3.88
CA ASP A 109 -2.30 -20.25 4.39
C ASP A 109 -2.82 -20.70 5.77
N GLY A 110 -3.64 -19.88 6.44
CA GLY A 110 -4.24 -20.17 7.74
C GLY A 110 -3.21 -20.17 8.88
N SER A 111 -2.13 -19.40 8.75
CA SER A 111 -0.96 -19.44 9.62
C SER A 111 -0.32 -18.07 9.78
N THR A 112 -0.18 -17.60 11.01
CA THR A 112 0.50 -16.32 11.31
C THR A 112 2.03 -16.39 11.22
N ALA A 113 2.58 -17.38 10.52
CA ALA A 113 4.02 -17.58 10.36
C ALA A 113 4.40 -17.15 8.94
N LEU A 114 5.21 -16.10 8.84
CA LEU A 114 5.58 -15.49 7.57
C LEU A 114 5.97 -16.54 6.51
N ASN A 115 5.27 -16.48 5.37
CA ASN A 115 5.54 -17.21 4.16
C ASN A 115 6.06 -16.26 3.06
N PRO A 116 7.38 -16.04 2.93
CA PRO A 116 7.94 -14.97 2.10
C PRO A 116 7.69 -15.09 0.59
N ILE A 117 7.00 -16.14 0.14
CA ILE A 117 6.66 -16.42 -1.26
C ILE A 117 5.16 -16.64 -1.48
N GLY A 118 4.31 -16.56 -0.46
CA GLY A 118 2.94 -17.04 -0.55
C GLY A 118 1.98 -16.13 -1.34
N LEU A 119 2.34 -14.88 -1.61
CA LEU A 119 1.65 -14.04 -2.59
C LEU A 119 1.86 -14.51 -4.05
N GLY A 120 2.80 -15.42 -4.30
CA GLY A 120 3.01 -16.02 -5.61
C GLY A 120 3.63 -15.09 -6.66
N GLY A 121 4.32 -14.03 -6.24
CA GLY A 121 5.04 -13.14 -7.15
C GLY A 121 4.18 -12.02 -7.75
N VAL A 122 3.49 -11.27 -6.89
CA VAL A 122 2.66 -10.13 -7.33
C VAL A 122 3.56 -9.04 -7.93
N ASP A 123 3.21 -8.59 -9.14
CA ASP A 123 3.88 -7.49 -9.82
C ASP A 123 3.27 -6.15 -9.38
N LEU A 124 3.93 -5.48 -8.44
CA LEU A 124 3.54 -4.15 -7.98
C LEU A 124 4.19 -3.05 -8.84
N ALA A 125 5.39 -3.27 -9.36
CA ALA A 125 6.18 -2.27 -10.08
C ALA A 125 5.52 -1.81 -11.40
N ASN A 126 4.70 -2.67 -12.01
CA ASN A 126 4.00 -2.34 -13.25
C ASN A 126 2.81 -1.39 -13.03
N LEU A 127 2.21 -1.42 -11.84
CA LEU A 127 1.02 -0.63 -11.51
C LEU A 127 1.32 0.54 -10.58
N TYR A 128 2.34 0.41 -9.73
CA TYR A 128 2.61 1.30 -8.62
C TYR A 128 4.07 1.76 -8.60
N SER A 129 4.29 2.94 -8.04
CA SER A 129 5.62 3.55 -7.88
C SER A 129 6.12 3.54 -6.42
N GLY A 130 5.26 3.16 -5.47
CA GLY A 130 5.55 3.21 -4.05
C GLY A 130 4.31 3.08 -3.18
N LEU A 131 4.38 3.63 -1.97
CA LEU A 131 3.29 3.72 -1.01
C LEU A 131 2.89 5.17 -0.77
N LEU A 132 1.70 5.35 -0.22
CA LEU A 132 1.20 6.58 0.38
C LEU A 132 0.46 6.18 1.66
N PHE A 133 0.77 6.84 2.77
CA PHE A 133 0.10 6.62 4.03
C PHE A 133 0.27 7.81 4.97
N GLU A 134 -0.60 7.88 5.98
CA GLU A 134 -0.49 8.81 7.08
C GLU A 134 -0.04 8.08 8.32
N PHE A 135 0.92 8.66 9.04
CA PHE A 135 1.35 8.18 10.33
C PHE A 135 0.93 9.17 11.41
N THR A 136 0.44 8.65 12.52
CA THR A 136 0.26 9.43 13.74
C THR A 136 0.63 8.61 14.94
N SER A 137 1.07 9.31 15.98
CA SER A 137 1.38 8.70 17.26
C SER A 137 1.00 9.67 18.37
N ASP A 138 0.37 9.19 19.43
CA ASP A 138 0.21 9.94 20.67
C ASP A 138 0.97 9.25 21.79
N GLY A 139 1.63 10.03 22.65
CA GLY A 139 2.26 9.57 23.87
C GLY A 139 3.45 8.62 23.73
N ALA A 140 3.85 8.22 22.53
CA ALA A 140 4.83 7.17 22.33
C ALA A 140 6.29 7.67 22.20
N ASP A 141 7.19 7.06 22.97
CA ASP A 141 8.62 7.32 22.88
C ASP A 141 9.28 6.42 21.83
N ASN A 142 10.00 7.03 20.89
CA ASN A 142 10.95 6.34 20.01
C ASN A 142 10.36 5.13 19.28
N VAL A 143 9.11 5.24 18.83
CA VAL A 143 8.46 4.16 18.08
C VAL A 143 9.10 4.04 16.71
N GLN A 144 9.42 2.81 16.34
CA GLN A 144 9.90 2.46 15.02
C GLN A 144 8.82 1.68 14.28
N TRP A 145 8.58 2.05 13.03
CA TRP A 145 7.79 1.27 12.08
C TRP A 145 8.68 0.83 10.94
N ASP A 146 8.65 -0.46 10.63
CA ASP A 146 9.36 -1.04 9.50
C ASP A 146 8.33 -1.62 8.54
N ILE A 147 8.38 -1.15 7.29
CA ILE A 147 7.60 -1.71 6.19
C ILE A 147 8.58 -2.53 5.34
N VAL A 148 8.36 -3.83 5.27
CA VAL A 148 9.25 -4.79 4.61
C VAL A 148 8.52 -5.43 3.43
N PHE A 149 9.16 -5.40 2.27
CA PHE A 149 8.75 -6.16 1.10
C PHE A 149 9.69 -7.35 0.91
N TYR A 150 9.14 -8.53 0.71
CA TYR A 150 9.87 -9.76 0.43
C TYR A 150 9.62 -10.17 -1.02
N SER A 151 10.67 -10.53 -1.76
CA SER A 151 10.52 -11.40 -2.93
C SER A 151 10.63 -12.87 -2.54
N ASP A 152 11.46 -13.15 -1.53
CA ASP A 152 11.61 -14.44 -0.87
C ASP A 152 12.29 -14.25 0.50
N ALA A 153 12.57 -15.36 1.20
CA ALA A 153 13.18 -15.33 2.53
C ALA A 153 14.60 -14.72 2.58
N SER A 154 15.30 -14.68 1.45
CA SER A 154 16.68 -14.18 1.33
C SER A 154 16.77 -12.80 0.70
N ASN A 155 15.70 -12.29 0.07
CA ASN A 155 15.67 -11.05 -0.68
C ASN A 155 14.53 -10.15 -0.21
N HIS A 156 14.86 -9.13 0.56
CA HIS A 156 13.88 -8.16 1.07
C HIS A 156 14.46 -6.76 1.22
N SER A 157 13.58 -5.77 1.12
CA SER A 157 13.89 -4.35 1.31
C SER A 157 12.96 -3.73 2.35
N THR A 158 13.51 -2.79 3.13
CA THR A 158 12.81 -2.18 4.26
C THR A 158 12.76 -0.66 4.14
N TYR A 159 11.61 -0.08 4.46
CA TYR A 159 11.46 1.35 4.73
C TYR A 159 11.16 1.55 6.21
N THR A 160 12.00 2.34 6.89
CA THR A 160 11.91 2.57 8.32
C THR A 160 11.43 3.99 8.61
N ILE A 161 10.41 4.09 9.46
CA ILE A 161 9.95 5.34 10.06
C ILE A 161 10.40 5.31 11.51
N TYR A 162 11.15 6.33 11.90
CA TYR A 162 11.52 6.54 13.28
C TYR A 162 10.84 7.79 13.81
N GLN A 163 9.96 7.62 14.80
CA GLN A 163 9.31 8.72 15.49
C GLN A 163 10.02 8.97 16.83
N PRO A 164 10.91 9.98 16.94
CA PRO A 164 11.42 10.38 18.24
C PRO A 164 10.29 10.93 19.10
N PHE A 165 10.47 10.93 20.43
CA PHE A 165 9.54 11.59 21.33
C PHE A 165 9.37 13.08 20.96
N SER A 166 8.13 13.49 20.66
CA SER A 166 7.79 14.89 20.43
C SER A 166 6.35 15.17 20.84
N LEU A 167 6.08 16.30 21.49
CA LEU A 167 4.74 16.84 21.72
C LEU A 167 4.64 18.24 21.09
N PRO A 168 3.54 18.60 20.40
CA PRO A 168 2.41 17.77 19.98
C PRO A 168 2.72 16.98 18.69
N VAL A 169 2.04 15.86 18.47
CA VAL A 169 2.18 15.06 17.25
C VAL A 169 1.06 15.44 16.29
N SER A 170 1.44 15.97 15.14
CA SER A 170 0.54 16.13 14.00
C SER A 170 0.66 14.92 13.09
N ASP A 171 -0.41 14.60 12.37
CA ASP A 171 -0.38 13.59 11.33
C ASP A 171 0.68 13.94 10.27
N VAL A 172 1.51 12.95 9.93
CA VAL A 172 2.56 13.10 8.91
C VAL A 172 2.25 12.18 7.75
N THR A 173 2.12 12.75 6.55
CA THR A 173 1.97 11.99 5.31
C THR A 173 3.33 11.54 4.80
N TYR A 174 3.46 10.25 4.52
CA TYR A 174 4.62 9.64 3.90
C TYR A 174 4.24 9.13 2.52
N SER A 175 5.16 9.29 1.56
CA SER A 175 4.98 8.83 0.19
C SER A 175 6.28 8.21 -0.36
N PRO A 176 6.82 7.15 0.27
CA PRO A 176 8.05 6.52 -0.21
C PRO A 176 7.81 5.84 -1.55
N SER A 177 8.72 6.10 -2.50
CA SER A 177 8.84 5.33 -3.73
C SER A 177 9.47 3.97 -3.45
N PHE A 178 9.30 2.99 -4.34
CA PHE A 178 9.97 1.68 -4.21
C PHE A 178 11.51 1.80 -4.16
N SER A 179 12.09 2.84 -4.77
CA SER A 179 13.53 3.13 -4.66
C SER A 179 13.97 3.67 -3.30
N ASP A 180 13.05 4.10 -2.44
CA ASP A 180 13.38 4.58 -1.09
C ASP A 180 13.52 3.43 -0.08
N PHE A 181 13.15 2.20 -0.46
CA PHE A 181 13.33 1.01 0.38
C PHE A 181 14.77 0.53 0.32
N ALA A 182 15.41 0.47 1.49
CA ALA A 182 16.79 0.03 1.60
C ALA A 182 16.88 -1.50 1.47
N VAL A 183 17.90 -1.98 0.78
CA VAL A 183 18.21 -3.42 0.72
C VAL A 183 18.67 -3.88 2.09
N THR A 184 17.89 -4.75 2.74
CA THR A 184 18.18 -5.28 4.07
C THR A 184 18.59 -6.75 4.05
N ALA A 185 18.28 -7.49 2.97
CA ALA A 185 18.89 -8.79 2.68
C ALA A 185 19.04 -9.06 1.18
N GLY A 186 20.03 -9.89 0.85
CA GLY A 186 20.27 -10.39 -0.51
C GLY A 186 20.46 -9.26 -1.51
N THR A 187 19.67 -9.27 -2.59
CA THR A 187 19.64 -8.21 -3.61
C THR A 187 18.56 -7.15 -3.35
N GLY A 188 17.80 -7.26 -2.26
CA GLY A 188 16.60 -6.48 -2.01
C GLY A 188 15.37 -7.11 -2.67
N ALA A 189 14.21 -6.56 -2.34
CA ALA A 189 12.95 -6.91 -2.97
C ALA A 189 12.94 -6.53 -4.47
N ASP A 190 12.51 -7.47 -5.30
CA ASP A 190 12.05 -7.24 -6.66
C ASP A 190 10.56 -6.89 -6.61
N PHE A 191 10.24 -5.61 -6.75
CA PHE A 191 8.84 -5.12 -6.73
C PHE A 191 7.99 -5.60 -7.91
N SER A 192 8.57 -6.26 -8.92
CA SER A 192 7.83 -6.96 -9.98
C SER A 192 7.51 -8.43 -9.63
N ASN A 193 8.02 -8.92 -8.49
CA ASN A 193 7.84 -10.29 -8.01
C ASN A 193 7.83 -10.31 -6.47
N ILE A 194 6.76 -9.77 -5.88
CA ILE A 194 6.58 -9.73 -4.43
C ILE A 194 5.95 -11.02 -3.92
N GLY A 195 6.60 -11.62 -2.93
CA GLY A 195 6.20 -12.84 -2.27
C GLY A 195 5.50 -12.64 -0.92
N ALA A 196 5.82 -11.56 -0.18
CA ALA A 196 5.11 -11.16 1.04
C ALA A 196 5.36 -9.68 1.38
N ILE A 197 4.49 -9.12 2.22
CA ILE A 197 4.63 -7.78 2.78
C ILE A 197 4.42 -7.85 4.29
N GLU A 198 5.28 -7.18 5.05
CA GLU A 198 5.22 -7.14 6.51
C GLU A 198 5.30 -5.70 6.98
N ILE A 199 4.46 -5.33 7.94
CA ILE A 199 4.57 -4.08 8.67
C ILE A 199 4.78 -4.42 10.13
N MET A 200 5.89 -3.96 10.67
CA MET A 200 6.26 -4.16 12.04
C MET A 200 6.29 -2.80 12.75
N THR A 201 5.81 -2.78 13.99
CA THR A 201 6.05 -1.67 14.90
C THR A 201 6.67 -2.17 16.18
N SER A 202 7.66 -1.43 16.68
CA SER A 202 8.30 -1.72 17.95
C SER A 202 8.51 -0.47 18.79
N SER A 203 8.41 -0.64 20.11
CA SER A 203 8.80 0.37 21.08
C SER A 203 10.03 -0.13 21.86
N PRO A 204 11.11 0.66 21.96
CA PRO A 204 12.32 0.25 22.67
C PRO A 204 12.11 0.25 24.18
N SER A 205 12.80 -0.66 24.89
CA SER A 205 12.91 -0.63 26.35
C SER A 205 14.15 0.16 26.79
N PRO A 206 14.04 1.08 27.78
CA PRO A 206 12.83 1.46 28.49
C PRO A 206 12.03 2.54 27.73
N ALA A 207 10.73 2.31 27.51
CA ALA A 207 9.82 3.38 27.14
C ALA A 207 9.69 4.38 28.31
N ILE A 208 9.79 5.69 28.04
CA ILE A 208 9.75 6.75 29.07
C ILE A 208 8.30 6.89 29.58
N ASN A 209 7.33 6.70 28.69
CA ASN A 209 5.90 6.62 28.92
C ASN A 209 5.39 5.20 28.59
N GLY A 210 4.52 4.66 29.43
CA GLY A 210 3.99 3.30 29.24
C GLY A 210 2.91 3.17 28.17
N ALA A 211 2.35 4.30 27.72
CA ALA A 211 1.31 4.33 26.70
C ALA A 211 1.91 4.56 25.32
N VAL A 212 1.60 3.68 24.36
CA VAL A 212 1.87 3.85 22.94
C VAL A 212 0.53 3.82 22.21
N ASP A 213 0.12 4.93 21.63
CA ASP A 213 -0.95 4.93 20.62
C ASP A 213 -0.30 5.34 19.31
N SER A 214 -0.19 4.42 18.36
CA SER A 214 0.42 4.68 17.05
C SER A 214 -0.42 4.03 15.96
N MET A 215 -0.62 4.73 14.86
CA MET A 215 -1.41 4.20 13.75
C MET A 215 -0.87 4.64 12.41
N ILE A 216 -1.00 3.74 11.44
CA ILE A 216 -0.88 4.02 10.01
C ILE A 216 -2.28 4.07 9.42
N ARG A 217 -2.58 5.09 8.63
CA ARG A 217 -3.87 5.29 7.97
C ARG A 217 -3.71 5.53 6.48
N ASN A 218 -4.79 5.36 5.73
CA ASN A 218 -4.83 5.61 4.29
C ASN A 218 -3.70 4.89 3.54
N LEU A 219 -3.34 3.69 4.01
CA LEU A 219 -2.23 2.92 3.48
C LEU A 219 -2.60 2.36 2.12
N GLN A 220 -2.01 2.93 1.08
CA GLN A 220 -2.33 2.59 -0.29
C GLN A 220 -1.08 2.59 -1.15
N PHE A 221 -1.15 1.89 -2.27
CA PHE A 221 -0.13 1.99 -3.29
C PHE A 221 -0.25 3.30 -4.07
N SER A 222 0.89 3.93 -4.33
CA SER A 222 0.99 5.12 -5.18
C SER A 222 0.98 4.69 -6.65
N PRO A 223 -0.01 5.07 -7.48
CA PRO A 223 -0.07 4.64 -8.87
C PRO A 223 1.14 5.14 -9.68
N THR A 224 1.54 4.37 -10.70
CA THR A 224 2.46 4.90 -11.72
C THR A 224 1.75 5.96 -12.55
N LEU A 225 2.37 7.13 -12.73
CA LEU A 225 1.83 8.14 -13.62
C LEU A 225 1.97 7.65 -15.06
N VAL A 226 0.89 7.14 -15.64
CA VAL A 226 0.86 6.81 -17.07
C VAL A 226 0.94 8.13 -17.85
N PRO A 227 1.95 8.35 -18.71
CA PRO A 227 2.00 9.52 -19.55
C PRO A 227 0.73 9.58 -20.39
N GLU A 228 0.03 10.71 -20.38
CA GLU A 228 -1.16 10.84 -21.22
C GLU A 228 -0.79 10.47 -22.66
N PRO A 229 -1.60 9.62 -23.32
CA PRO A 229 -1.28 9.18 -24.67
C PRO A 229 -1.12 10.43 -25.53
N THR A 230 0.01 10.55 -26.21
CA THR A 230 0.32 11.63 -27.17
C THR A 230 -0.77 11.80 -28.25
N SER A 231 -1.68 10.83 -28.36
CA SER A 231 -2.96 10.90 -29.04
C SER A 231 -3.84 12.09 -28.63
N SER A 232 -3.83 12.55 -27.38
CA SER A 232 -4.61 13.74 -26.96
C SER A 232 -4.07 15.02 -27.60
N LEU A 233 -2.74 15.18 -27.62
CA LEU A 233 -2.05 16.26 -28.33
C LEU A 233 -2.27 16.17 -29.85
N LEU A 234 -2.22 14.97 -30.42
CA LEU A 234 -2.43 14.74 -31.86
C LEU A 234 -3.89 15.00 -32.27
N MET A 235 -4.86 14.69 -31.41
CA MET A 235 -6.27 14.99 -31.64
C MET A 235 -6.56 16.50 -31.57
N LEU A 236 -5.92 17.22 -30.64
CA LEU A 236 -5.94 18.70 -30.60
C LEU A 236 -5.31 19.33 -31.86
N LEU A 237 -4.22 18.77 -32.35
CA LEU A 237 -3.58 19.17 -33.60
C LEU A 237 -4.45 18.86 -34.84
N ALA A 238 -5.10 17.70 -34.87
CA ALA A 238 -6.01 17.33 -35.95
C ALA A 238 -7.26 18.24 -35.97
N MET A 239 -7.83 18.57 -34.81
CA MET A 239 -8.96 19.49 -34.73
C MET A 239 -8.59 20.91 -35.16
N SER A 240 -7.44 21.43 -34.74
CA SER A 240 -6.96 22.76 -35.16
C SER A 240 -6.66 22.84 -36.67
N GLY A 241 -6.12 21.77 -37.27
CA GLY A 241 -5.92 21.67 -38.72
C GLY A 241 -7.21 21.64 -39.55
N ILE A 242 -8.29 21.05 -39.02
CA ILE A 242 -9.61 20.99 -39.68
C ILE A 242 -10.29 22.37 -39.72
N PHE A 243 -10.15 23.19 -38.67
CA PHE A 243 -10.69 24.55 -38.67
C PHE A 243 -9.95 25.50 -39.61
N TYR A 244 -8.65 25.27 -39.86
CA TYR A 244 -7.86 26.11 -40.76
C TYR A 244 -8.23 25.93 -42.24
N LYS A 245 -8.75 24.75 -42.64
CA LYS A 245 -9.11 24.45 -44.03
C LYS A 245 -10.48 24.96 -44.49
N ARG A 246 -11.27 25.61 -43.62
CA ARG A 246 -12.64 26.06 -43.96
C ARG A 246 -12.75 27.52 -44.45
N LYS A 247 -11.62 28.21 -44.67
CA LYS A 247 -11.57 29.53 -45.35
C LYS A 247 -10.79 29.46 -46.66
N ARG A 248 -11.38 28.89 -47.70
CA ARG A 248 -11.17 29.25 -49.11
C ARG A 248 -12.46 29.05 -49.87
#